data_AF-A0A6G2QXJ4-F1
#
_entry.id   AF-A0A6G2QXJ4-F1
#
_cell.length_a   1.000
_cell.length_b   1.000
_cell.length_c   1.000
_cell.angle_alpha   90.00
_cell.angle_beta   90.00
_cell.angle_gamma   90.00
#
_symmetry.space_group_name_H-M   'P 1'
#
loop_
_entity.id
_entity.type
_entity.pdbx_description
1 polymer ?
#
loop_
_entity_poly.entity_id
_entity_poly.type
_entity_poly.pdbx_seq_one_letter_code
_entity_poly.pdbx_strand_id
1 'polypeptide(L)'
;IIEGMTGDLRRAPNDEENLTTTVAAGWVTALDNLSHLTPALSDAMCRIVTGAEDVKRALFTDGDVFRVGYRRPLLLTGIDVGVIRPDLAERLLPLRLERPKVRRTEDELWAEYAEALPVILGSLLDLTVKVRAAEAETPTDLRMADFAHLCAQLDAATGLGALAAYRASLDDLNDDV
;
A
#
# COMPACT_ATOMS: atom_id res chain seq x y z
N ILE A 1 9.65 -17.57 5.59
CA ILE A 1 8.33 -17.18 5.03
C ILE A 1 7.57 -16.52 6.17
N ILE A 2 7.53 -15.18 6.20
CA ILE A 2 6.86 -14.42 7.28
C ILE A 2 5.33 -14.54 7.14
N GLU A 3 4.84 -14.81 5.92
CA GLU A 3 3.43 -15.07 5.64
C GLU A 3 3.30 -16.31 4.78
N GLY A 4 2.45 -17.27 5.15
CA GLY A 4 2.16 -18.48 4.37
C GLY A 4 1.40 -18.23 3.07
N MET A 5 1.63 -17.11 2.39
CA MET A 5 1.05 -16.80 1.10
C MET A 5 1.65 -17.71 0.02
N THR A 6 0.78 -18.32 -0.77
CA THR A 6 1.16 -19.23 -1.87
C THR A 6 1.21 -18.55 -3.24
N GLY A 7 0.93 -17.25 -3.31
CA GLY A 7 1.00 -16.46 -4.54
C GLY A 7 1.16 -14.97 -4.24
N ASP A 8 2.01 -14.30 -5.02
CA ASP A 8 2.47 -12.92 -4.76
C ASP A 8 1.47 -11.85 -5.23
N LEU A 9 0.65 -12.18 -6.24
CA LEU A 9 -0.30 -11.28 -6.89
C LEU A 9 -1.69 -11.90 -6.94
N ARG A 10 -2.73 -11.08 -6.77
CA ARG A 10 -4.13 -11.51 -6.81
C ARG A 10 -4.91 -10.69 -7.82
N ARG A 11 -5.86 -11.33 -8.50
CA ARG A 11 -6.83 -10.60 -9.31
C ARG A 11 -7.67 -9.70 -8.41
N ALA A 12 -7.99 -8.51 -8.89
CA ALA A 12 -8.96 -7.65 -8.24
C ALA A 12 -10.30 -8.38 -8.02
N PRO A 13 -10.83 -8.41 -6.78
CA PRO A 13 -12.14 -8.98 -6.48
C PRO A 13 -13.24 -8.11 -7.09
N ASN A 14 -14.40 -8.72 -7.37
CA ASN A 14 -15.52 -8.03 -8.01
C ASN A 14 -16.37 -7.22 -7.01
N ASP A 15 -16.22 -7.48 -5.72
CA ASP A 15 -17.00 -6.88 -4.65
C ASP A 15 -16.17 -6.71 -3.36
N GLU A 16 -16.72 -5.92 -2.44
CA GLU A 16 -16.08 -5.58 -1.17
C GLU A 16 -15.90 -6.78 -0.24
N GLU A 17 -16.83 -7.74 -0.25
CA GLU A 17 -16.77 -8.91 0.63
C GLU A 17 -15.57 -9.80 0.27
N ASN A 18 -15.36 -10.02 -1.02
CA ASN A 18 -14.22 -10.76 -1.53
C ASN A 18 -12.90 -9.99 -1.31
N LEU A 19 -12.91 -8.65 -1.40
CA LEU A 19 -11.74 -7.83 -1.04
C LEU A 19 -11.38 -7.97 0.43
N THR A 20 -12.36 -7.91 1.31
CA THR A 20 -12.17 -8.07 2.75
C THR A 20 -11.57 -9.44 3.09
N THR A 21 -12.11 -10.50 2.48
CA THR A 21 -11.57 -11.86 2.64
C THR A 21 -10.13 -11.97 2.13
N THR A 22 -9.84 -11.33 1.01
CA THR A 22 -8.50 -11.31 0.42
C THR A 22 -7.48 -10.61 1.33
N VAL A 23 -7.88 -9.50 1.94
CA VAL A 23 -7.06 -8.71 2.85
C VAL A 23 -6.87 -9.40 4.20
N ALA A 24 -7.83 -10.22 4.63
CA ALA A 24 -7.68 -11.05 5.82
C ALA A 24 -6.65 -12.18 5.65
N ALA A 25 -6.36 -12.59 4.41
CA ALA A 25 -5.48 -13.72 4.08
C ALA A 25 -3.98 -13.37 4.00
N GLY A 26 -3.57 -12.13 4.29
CA GLY A 26 -2.17 -11.70 4.30
C GLY A 26 -1.97 -10.28 4.84
N TRP A 27 -0.72 -9.89 5.02
CA TRP A 27 -0.33 -8.57 5.51
C TRP A 27 -0.28 -7.57 4.37
N VAL A 28 0.33 -7.94 3.25
CA VAL A 28 0.32 -7.14 2.02
C VAL A 28 -0.61 -7.79 1.01
N THR A 29 -1.56 -7.02 0.51
CA THR A 29 -2.44 -7.49 -0.57
C THR A 29 -2.11 -6.76 -1.85
N ALA A 30 -1.56 -7.49 -2.82
CA ALA A 30 -1.30 -6.98 -4.16
C ALA A 30 -2.44 -7.35 -5.12
N LEU A 31 -3.11 -6.34 -5.66
CA LEU A 31 -4.13 -6.46 -6.70
C LEU A 31 -3.48 -6.14 -8.05
N ASP A 32 -3.38 -7.15 -8.90
CA ASP A 32 -2.69 -7.08 -10.16
C ASP A 32 -3.63 -6.80 -11.33
N ASN A 33 -3.12 -6.04 -12.30
CA ASN A 33 -3.77 -5.72 -13.57
C ASN A 33 -5.17 -5.11 -13.40
N LEU A 34 -5.29 -4.12 -12.51
CA LEU A 34 -6.48 -3.30 -12.36
C LEU A 34 -6.68 -2.46 -13.62
N SER A 35 -7.84 -2.64 -14.26
CA SER A 35 -8.27 -1.83 -15.40
C SER A 35 -9.38 -0.85 -15.04
N HIS A 36 -10.18 -1.17 -14.01
CA HIS A 36 -11.30 -0.35 -13.56
C HIS A 36 -11.48 -0.45 -12.06
N LEU A 37 -11.83 0.67 -11.42
CA LEU A 37 -12.17 0.72 -10.01
C LEU A 37 -13.63 1.15 -9.81
N THR A 38 -14.43 0.29 -9.20
CA THR A 38 -15.81 0.65 -8.85
C THR A 38 -15.83 1.56 -7.62
N PRO A 39 -16.87 2.40 -7.45
CA PRO A 39 -16.99 3.24 -6.25
C PRO A 39 -16.93 2.45 -4.94
N ALA A 40 -17.57 1.27 -4.90
CA ALA A 40 -17.56 0.39 -3.74
C ALA A 40 -16.17 -0.16 -3.41
N LEU A 41 -15.39 -0.58 -4.43
CA LEU A 41 -14.02 -1.03 -4.22
C LEU A 41 -13.12 0.13 -3.76
N SER A 42 -13.31 1.33 -4.32
CA SER A 42 -12.58 2.53 -3.89
C SER A 42 -12.84 2.85 -2.42
N ASP A 43 -14.09 2.86 -1.98
CA ASP A 43 -14.45 3.13 -0.58
C ASP A 43 -13.92 2.03 0.35
N ALA A 44 -13.99 0.76 -0.09
CA ALA A 44 -13.45 -0.36 0.67
C ALA A 44 -11.93 -0.25 0.85
N MET A 45 -11.18 0.09 -0.21
CA MET A 45 -9.73 0.33 -0.14
C MET A 45 -9.38 1.44 0.85
N CYS A 46 -10.10 2.56 0.81
CA CYS A 46 -9.92 3.66 1.77
C CYS A 46 -10.08 3.20 3.22
N ARG A 47 -11.12 2.40 3.50
CA ARG A 47 -11.35 1.83 4.84
C ARG A 47 -10.24 0.85 5.23
N ILE A 48 -9.80 -0.01 4.32
CA ILE A 48 -8.75 -1.01 4.58
C ILE A 48 -7.44 -0.35 5.03
N VAL A 49 -7.00 0.72 4.36
CA VAL A 49 -5.69 1.35 4.66
C VAL A 49 -5.69 2.14 5.97
N THR A 50 -6.84 2.71 6.36
CA THR A 50 -7.00 3.41 7.66
C THR A 50 -7.38 2.48 8.81
N GLY A 51 -7.84 1.28 8.50
CA GLY A 51 -8.39 0.33 9.45
C GLY A 51 -9.91 0.25 9.34
N ALA A 52 -10.42 -0.98 9.22
CA ALA A 52 -11.82 -1.30 9.20
C ALA A 52 -12.10 -2.47 10.14
N GLU A 53 -13.33 -2.53 10.66
CA GLU A 53 -13.85 -3.69 11.37
C GLU A 53 -15.08 -4.18 10.62
N ASP A 54 -15.07 -5.46 10.25
CA ASP A 54 -16.24 -6.13 9.70
C ASP A 54 -16.85 -7.05 10.77
N VAL A 55 -18.17 -7.08 10.83
CA VAL A 55 -18.93 -7.86 11.80
C VAL A 55 -19.88 -8.76 11.02
N LYS A 56 -19.56 -10.06 10.98
CA LYS A 56 -20.37 -11.07 10.31
C LYS A 56 -21.02 -11.99 11.33
N ARG A 57 -22.17 -12.58 10.99
CA ARG A 57 -22.75 -13.68 11.78
C ARG A 57 -21.84 -14.90 11.66
N ALA A 58 -21.49 -15.51 12.78
CA ALA A 58 -20.72 -16.75 12.75
C ALA A 58 -21.63 -17.87 12.21
N LEU A 59 -21.19 -18.52 11.12
CA LEU A 59 -21.92 -19.64 10.54
C LEU A 59 -21.95 -20.81 11.53
N PHE A 60 -23.09 -21.51 11.61
CA PHE A 60 -23.30 -22.68 12.49
C PHE A 60 -23.19 -22.40 14.00
N THR A 61 -23.49 -21.17 14.44
CA THR A 61 -23.59 -20.79 15.86
C THR A 61 -24.93 -20.11 16.13
N ASP A 62 -25.50 -20.31 17.32
CA ASP A 62 -26.76 -19.68 17.73
C ASP A 62 -26.50 -18.29 18.32
N GLY A 63 -26.32 -17.31 17.43
CA GLY A 63 -26.31 -15.89 17.80
C GLY A 63 -24.93 -15.26 18.00
N ASP A 64 -23.84 -15.99 17.75
CA ASP A 64 -22.50 -15.43 17.84
C ASP A 64 -22.16 -14.56 16.62
N VAL A 65 -21.37 -13.51 16.88
CA VAL A 65 -20.84 -12.61 15.86
C VAL A 65 -19.33 -12.77 15.77
N PHE A 66 -18.83 -12.84 14.55
CA PHE A 66 -17.42 -12.87 14.25
C PHE A 66 -16.98 -11.46 13.84
N ARG A 67 -16.01 -10.90 14.58
CA ARG A 67 -15.43 -9.58 14.33
C ARG A 67 -14.07 -9.75 13.70
N VAL A 68 -13.82 -9.08 12.59
CA VAL A 68 -12.51 -9.04 11.94
C VAL A 68 -12.10 -7.60 11.76
N GLY A 69 -11.10 -7.17 12.53
CA GLY A 69 -10.42 -5.90 12.33
C GLY A 69 -9.23 -6.08 11.39
N TYR A 70 -9.10 -5.21 10.39
CA TYR A 70 -7.98 -5.20 9.46
C TYR A 70 -7.53 -3.78 9.14
N ARG A 71 -6.22 -3.54 9.23
CA ARG A 71 -5.53 -2.37 8.68
C ARG A 71 -4.33 -2.90 7.91
N ARG A 72 -4.34 -2.78 6.58
CA ARG A 72 -3.39 -3.47 5.70
C ARG A 72 -2.92 -2.57 4.55
N PRO A 73 -1.63 -2.60 4.18
CA PRO A 73 -1.15 -2.00 2.94
C PRO A 73 -1.71 -2.76 1.72
N LEU A 74 -2.04 -1.98 0.69
CA LEU A 74 -2.49 -2.48 -0.60
C LEU A 74 -1.48 -2.08 -1.67
N LEU A 75 -1.14 -3.01 -2.55
CA LEU A 75 -0.36 -2.74 -3.76
C LEU A 75 -1.29 -2.89 -4.96
N LEU A 76 -1.33 -1.89 -5.83
CA LEU A 76 -2.19 -1.88 -7.01
C LEU A 76 -1.28 -1.78 -8.23
N THR A 77 -1.44 -2.68 -9.20
CA THR A 77 -0.80 -2.55 -10.51
C THR A 77 -1.87 -2.32 -11.57
N GLY A 78 -1.55 -1.51 -12.57
CA GLY A 78 -2.44 -1.20 -13.68
C GLY A 78 -1.73 -0.29 -14.67
N ILE A 79 -2.16 -0.34 -15.93
CA ILE A 79 -1.68 0.59 -16.97
C ILE A 79 -2.52 1.87 -16.94
N ASP A 80 -3.84 1.69 -16.81
CA ASP A 80 -4.84 2.73 -16.66
C ASP A 80 -5.96 2.13 -15.81
N VAL A 81 -6.16 2.69 -14.61
CA VAL A 81 -7.16 2.20 -13.64
C VAL A 81 -8.49 2.96 -13.80
N GLY A 82 -8.55 3.89 -14.76
CA GLY A 82 -9.64 4.85 -14.93
C GLY A 82 -9.60 5.95 -13.88
N VAL A 83 -10.74 6.63 -13.70
CA VAL A 83 -10.87 7.75 -12.75
C VAL A 83 -10.73 7.25 -11.32
N ILE A 84 -9.70 7.72 -10.63
CA ILE A 84 -9.50 7.47 -9.20
C ILE A 84 -10.29 8.53 -8.43
N ARG A 85 -11.09 8.11 -7.45
CA ARG A 85 -11.83 9.06 -6.62
C ARG A 85 -10.87 9.86 -5.73
N PRO A 86 -11.13 11.16 -5.47
CA PRO A 86 -10.25 12.00 -4.66
C PRO A 86 -9.93 11.40 -3.28
N ASP A 87 -10.91 10.74 -2.67
CA ASP A 87 -10.73 10.07 -1.38
C ASP A 87 -9.65 8.98 -1.42
N LEU A 88 -9.63 8.15 -2.47
CA LEU A 88 -8.59 7.13 -2.63
C LEU A 88 -7.27 7.76 -3.06
N ALA A 89 -7.31 8.74 -3.96
CA ALA A 89 -6.13 9.45 -4.46
C ALA A 89 -5.26 10.00 -3.31
N GLU A 90 -5.88 10.61 -2.29
CA GLU A 90 -5.18 11.14 -1.12
C GLU A 90 -4.43 10.09 -0.27
N ARG A 91 -4.72 8.80 -0.49
CA ARG A 91 -4.16 7.65 0.23
C ARG A 91 -3.21 6.81 -0.63
N LEU A 92 -3.01 7.17 -1.90
CA LEU A 92 -2.11 6.46 -2.79
C LEU A 92 -0.70 7.03 -2.72
N LEU A 93 0.27 6.13 -2.90
CA LEU A 93 1.65 6.50 -3.21
C LEU A 93 1.95 5.97 -4.63
N PRO A 94 1.82 6.81 -5.67
CA PRO A 94 2.00 6.37 -7.04
C PRO A 94 3.48 6.08 -7.31
N LEU A 95 3.76 4.88 -7.81
CA LEU A 95 5.10 4.48 -8.27
C LEU A 95 5.11 4.40 -9.79
N ARG A 96 5.66 5.41 -10.45
CA ARG A 96 5.82 5.42 -11.91
C ARG A 96 7.12 4.70 -12.28
N LEU A 97 6.99 3.50 -12.85
CA LEU A 97 8.13 2.70 -13.29
C LEU A 97 8.60 3.11 -14.68
N GLU A 98 9.91 3.29 -14.84
CA GLU A 98 10.50 3.51 -16.17
C GLU A 98 10.56 2.22 -16.97
N ARG A 99 10.28 2.33 -18.28
CA ARG A 99 10.39 1.18 -19.17
C ARG A 99 11.86 0.77 -19.31
N PRO A 100 12.22 -0.51 -19.06
CA PRO A 100 13.59 -0.95 -19.22
C PRO A 100 14.04 -0.85 -20.68
N LYS A 101 15.23 -0.28 -20.90
CA LYS A 101 15.85 -0.17 -22.24
C LYS A 101 16.34 -1.52 -22.75
N VAL A 102 16.78 -2.38 -21.84
CA VAL A 102 17.28 -3.74 -22.12
C VAL A 102 16.40 -4.71 -21.35
N ARG A 103 15.87 -5.71 -22.04
CA ARG A 103 15.11 -6.79 -21.41
C ARG A 103 16.07 -7.86 -20.90
N ARG A 104 15.74 -8.40 -19.73
CA ARG A 104 16.44 -9.50 -19.07
C ARG A 104 15.42 -10.58 -18.73
N THR A 105 15.90 -11.80 -18.58
CA THR A 105 15.05 -12.90 -18.13
C THR A 105 14.72 -12.76 -16.64
N GLU A 106 13.62 -13.38 -16.23
CA GLU A 106 13.22 -13.41 -14.82
C GLU A 106 14.27 -14.11 -13.95
N ASP A 107 14.85 -15.21 -14.41
CA ASP A 107 15.90 -15.94 -13.69
C ASP A 107 17.14 -15.07 -13.42
N GLU A 108 17.58 -14.29 -14.41
CA GLU A 108 18.70 -13.36 -14.25
C GLU A 108 18.39 -12.26 -13.21
N LEU A 109 17.17 -11.73 -13.23
CA LEU A 109 16.74 -10.69 -12.28
C LEU A 109 16.65 -11.26 -10.86
N TRP A 110 16.09 -12.44 -10.68
CA TRP A 110 15.98 -13.07 -9.36
C TRP A 110 17.32 -13.50 -8.79
N ALA A 111 18.25 -13.97 -9.63
CA ALA A 111 19.61 -14.28 -9.19
C ALA A 111 20.32 -13.05 -8.62
N GLU A 112 20.29 -11.92 -9.33
CA GLU A 112 20.87 -10.66 -8.85
C GLU A 112 20.14 -10.10 -7.63
N TYR A 113 18.81 -10.19 -7.60
CA TYR A 113 18.04 -9.77 -6.44
C TYR A 113 18.40 -10.61 -5.20
N ALA A 114 18.55 -11.92 -5.34
CA ALA A 114 18.92 -12.80 -4.23
C ALA A 114 20.31 -12.45 -3.67
N GLU A 115 21.26 -12.08 -4.54
CA GLU A 115 22.57 -11.59 -4.12
C GLU A 115 22.50 -10.23 -3.40
N ALA A 116 21.65 -9.32 -3.86
CA ALA A 116 21.47 -7.98 -3.29
C ALA A 116 20.59 -7.97 -2.02
N LEU A 117 19.72 -8.96 -1.84
CA LEU A 117 18.69 -9.02 -0.80
C LEU A 117 19.22 -8.74 0.63
N PRO A 118 20.34 -9.32 1.09
CA PRO A 118 20.84 -9.05 2.44
C PRO A 118 21.17 -7.57 2.67
N VAL A 119 21.75 -6.91 1.65
CA VAL A 119 22.11 -5.49 1.71
C VAL A 119 20.87 -4.61 1.66
N ILE A 120 19.92 -4.93 0.77
CA ILE A 120 18.65 -4.20 0.66
C ILE A 120 17.90 -4.27 1.99
N LEU A 121 17.70 -5.48 2.52
CA LEU A 121 16.95 -5.68 3.77
C LEU A 121 17.66 -5.03 4.96
N GLY A 122 18.97 -5.22 5.09
CA GLY A 122 19.75 -4.58 6.16
C GLY A 122 19.65 -3.05 6.12
N SER A 123 19.79 -2.47 4.92
CA SER A 123 19.70 -1.02 4.73
C SER A 123 18.32 -0.47 5.06
N LEU A 124 17.24 -1.19 4.71
CA LEU A 124 15.87 -0.80 5.04
C LEU A 124 15.64 -0.84 6.55
N LEU A 125 16.14 -1.85 7.25
CA LEU A 125 16.01 -1.96 8.70
C LEU A 125 16.82 -0.87 9.41
N ASP A 126 18.06 -0.62 8.98
CA ASP A 126 18.91 0.45 9.52
C ASP A 126 18.28 1.84 9.29
N LEU A 127 17.74 2.08 8.08
CA LEU A 127 17.04 3.32 7.78
C LEU A 127 15.79 3.47 8.66
N THR A 128 15.02 2.39 8.84
CA THR A 128 13.84 2.41 9.71
C THR A 128 14.20 2.83 11.13
N VAL A 129 15.28 2.29 11.70
CA VAL A 129 15.75 2.69 13.04
C VAL A 129 16.09 4.18 13.08
N LYS A 130 16.83 4.69 12.10
CA LYS A 130 17.20 6.11 12.02
C LYS A 130 15.97 7.02 11.92
N VAL A 131 15.03 6.70 11.04
CA VAL A 131 13.80 7.47 10.84
C VAL A 131 12.95 7.47 12.11
N ARG A 132 12.79 6.33 12.77
CA ARG A 132 11.99 6.23 14.01
C ARG A 132 12.63 6.95 15.19
N ALA A 133 13.95 7.17 15.17
CA ALA A 133 14.66 7.95 16.17
C ALA A 133 14.69 9.46 15.88
N ALA A 134 14.31 9.90 14.67
CA ALA A 134 14.30 11.30 14.31
C ALA A 134 13.08 12.02 14.88
N GLU A 135 13.30 13.22 15.41
CA GLU A 135 12.24 14.12 15.83
C GLU A 135 11.86 15.05 14.67
N ALA A 136 10.57 15.18 14.40
CA ALA A 136 10.04 16.08 13.39
C ALA A 136 8.68 16.62 13.84
N GLU A 137 8.31 17.82 13.38
CA GLU A 137 6.97 18.35 13.61
C GLU A 137 5.96 17.64 12.70
N THR A 138 4.78 17.32 13.21
CA THR A 138 3.71 16.69 12.42
C THR A 138 3.04 17.72 11.51
N PRO A 139 3.07 17.52 10.18
CA PRO A 139 2.28 18.34 9.27
C PRO A 139 0.79 18.12 9.53
N THR A 140 0.04 19.20 9.75
CA THR A 140 -1.39 19.15 10.08
C THR A 140 -2.29 19.50 8.90
N ASP A 141 -1.71 19.90 7.77
CA ASP A 141 -2.39 20.26 6.52
C ASP A 141 -2.77 19.04 5.68
N LEU A 142 -2.22 17.86 5.99
CA LEU A 142 -2.41 16.63 5.20
C LEU A 142 -3.33 15.65 5.91
N ARG A 143 -4.24 15.04 5.14
CA ARG A 143 -5.22 14.08 5.65
C ARG A 143 -4.59 12.87 6.33
N MET A 144 -3.52 12.33 5.73
CA MET A 144 -2.76 11.20 6.28
C MET A 144 -1.64 11.70 7.20
N ALA A 145 -2.01 12.37 8.30
CA ALA A 145 -1.07 13.04 9.20
C ALA A 145 0.03 12.10 9.75
N ASP A 146 -0.29 10.85 10.07
CA ASP A 146 0.69 9.85 10.52
C ASP A 146 1.75 9.57 9.44
N PHE A 147 1.33 9.48 8.16
CA PHE A 147 2.23 9.25 7.04
C PHE A 147 3.02 10.51 6.70
N ALA A 148 2.40 11.68 6.75
CA ALA A 148 3.08 12.97 6.60
C ALA A 148 4.17 13.16 7.67
N HIS A 149 3.88 12.78 8.92
CA HIS A 149 4.87 12.79 10.00
C HIS A 149 6.01 11.81 9.72
N LEU A 150 5.73 10.61 9.23
CA LEU A 150 6.78 9.66 8.82
C LEU A 150 7.67 10.25 7.71
N CYS A 151 7.10 10.93 6.71
CA CYS A 151 7.88 11.62 5.68
C CYS A 151 8.75 12.74 6.28
N ALA A 152 8.21 13.51 7.23
CA ALA A 152 8.97 14.55 7.93
C ALA A 152 10.15 13.95 8.73
N GLN A 153 9.94 12.81 9.42
CA GLN A 153 11.00 12.07 10.10
C GLN A 153 12.05 11.54 9.12
N LEU A 154 11.61 11.04 7.95
CA LEU A 154 12.51 10.57 6.90
C LEU A 154 13.39 11.72 6.39
N ASP A 155 12.83 12.90 6.20
CA ASP A 155 13.56 14.10 5.78
C ASP A 155 14.54 14.57 6.85
N ALA A 156 14.14 14.57 8.12
CA ALA A 156 15.05 14.87 9.23
C ALA A 156 16.23 13.88 9.30
N ALA A 157 16.00 12.59 9.00
CA ALA A 157 17.02 11.56 9.06
C ALA A 157 17.95 11.52 7.82
N THR A 158 17.48 11.95 6.65
CA THR A 158 18.15 11.68 5.36
C THR A 158 18.31 12.89 4.44
N GLY A 159 17.47 13.92 4.57
CA GLY A 159 17.43 15.07 3.67
C GLY A 159 16.85 14.80 2.29
N LEU A 160 16.09 13.71 2.09
CA LEU A 160 15.61 13.29 0.77
C LEU A 160 14.41 14.09 0.21
N GLY A 161 13.72 14.88 1.04
CA GLY A 161 12.59 15.71 0.61
C GLY A 161 11.29 14.93 0.38
N ALA A 162 11.09 13.79 1.05
CA ALA A 162 9.94 12.93 0.99
C ALA A 162 8.62 13.63 1.33
N LEU A 163 8.59 14.57 2.28
CA LEU A 163 7.36 15.30 2.59
C LEU A 163 6.95 16.24 1.46
N ALA A 164 7.92 16.93 0.85
CA ALA A 164 7.68 17.78 -0.31
C ALA A 164 7.21 16.94 -1.52
N ALA A 165 7.86 15.80 -1.76
CA ALA A 165 7.46 14.87 -2.82
C ALA A 165 6.04 14.31 -2.58
N TYR A 166 5.68 14.00 -1.33
CA TYR A 166 4.33 13.55 -0.99
C TYR A 166 3.28 14.62 -1.30
N ARG A 167 3.52 15.89 -0.90
CA ARG A 167 2.62 17.00 -1.25
C ARG A 167 2.44 17.15 -2.76
N ALA A 168 3.54 17.16 -3.52
CA ALA A 168 3.49 17.26 -4.98
C ALA A 168 2.71 16.09 -5.61
N SER A 169 2.87 14.87 -5.08
CA SER A 169 2.14 13.70 -5.59
C SER A 169 0.63 13.79 -5.36
N LEU A 170 0.19 14.45 -4.28
CA LEU A 170 -1.22 14.69 -4.01
C LEU A 170 -1.81 15.72 -4.97
N ASP A 171 -1.05 16.78 -5.27
CA ASP A 171 -1.45 17.80 -6.24
C ASP A 171 -1.60 17.18 -7.64
N ASP A 172 -0.59 16.43 -8.09
CA ASP A 172 -0.63 15.72 -9.38
C ASP A 172 -1.84 14.77 -9.48
N LEU A 173 -2.11 14.03 -8.40
CA LEU A 173 -3.23 13.09 -8.38
C LEU A 173 -4.58 13.79 -8.39
N ASN A 174 -4.70 14.97 -7.78
CA ASN A 174 -5.94 15.76 -7.78
C ASN A 174 -6.19 16.45 -9.12
N ASP A 175 -5.14 16.84 -9.84
CA ASP A 175 -5.23 17.44 -11.18
C ASP A 175 -5.60 16.40 -12.26
N ASP A 176 -5.32 15.11 -12.01
CA ASP A 176 -5.65 13.98 -12.90
C ASP A 176 -7.08 13.41 -12.69
N VAL A 177 -7.89 13.93 -11.74
CA VAL A 177 -9.31 13.54 -11.48
C VAL A 177 -10.30 14.48 -12.18
#